data_AF-A0A7C2U0D5-F1
#
_entry.id   AF-A0A7C2U0D5-F1
#
_cell.length_a   1.000
_cell.length_b   1.000
_cell.length_c   1.000
_cell.angle_alpha   90.00
_cell.angle_beta   90.00
_cell.angle_gamma   90.00
#
_symmetry.space_group_name_H-M   'P 1'
#
loop_
_entity.id
_entity.type
_entity.pdbx_description
1 polymer ?
#
loop_
_entity_poly.entity_id
_entity_poly.type
_entity_poly.pdbx_seq_one_letter_code
_entity_poly.pdbx_strand_id
1 'polypeptide(L)' 'MNRNTRLLLAGLLLLALQFLATGCATVKPYERELLAQRIMDFDKAKAEEAKERHWLETLEGSSGGMGGSGGGCACN' A
#
# COMPACT_ATOMS: atom_id res chain seq x y z
N MET A 1 -8.73 32.11 23.98
CA MET A 1 -8.38 31.79 22.58
C MET A 1 -8.78 32.98 21.71
N ASN A 2 -7.82 33.77 21.23
CA ASN A 2 -8.09 35.06 20.58
C ASN A 2 -8.80 34.86 19.22
N ARG A 3 -9.63 35.83 18.84
CA ARG A 3 -10.40 35.80 17.59
C ARG A 3 -9.48 35.62 16.37
N ASN A 4 -8.28 36.20 16.43
CA ASN A 4 -7.26 36.10 15.39
C ASN A 4 -6.64 34.69 15.30
N THR A 5 -6.42 34.01 16.43
CA THR A 5 -5.91 32.63 16.42
C THR A 5 -6.93 31.64 15.85
N ARG A 6 -8.23 31.88 16.07
CA ARG A 6 -9.30 31.07 15.44
C ARG A 6 -9.34 31.25 13.92
N LEU A 7 -9.16 32.47 13.43
CA LEU A 7 -9.13 32.76 11.99
C LEU A 7 -7.91 32.14 11.31
N LEU A 8 -6.74 32.20 11.96
CA LEU A 8 -5.52 31.55 11.45
C LEU A 8 -5.66 30.03 11.38
N LEU A 9 -6.22 29.39 12.42
CA LEU A 9 -6.48 27.95 12.42
C LEU A 9 -7.49 27.53 11.35
N ALA A 10 -8.57 28.31 11.15
CA ALA A 10 -9.55 28.05 10.10
C ALA A 10 -8.94 28.18 8.69
N GLY A 11 -8.07 29.17 8.48
CA GLY A 11 -7.34 29.32 7.22
C GLY A 11 -6.41 28.15 6.91
N LEU A 12 -5.66 27.68 7.91
CA LEU A 12 -4.80 26.50 7.77
C LEU A 12 -5.59 25.22 7.49
N LEU A 13 -6.74 25.04 8.14
CA LEU A 13 -7.62 23.89 7.91
C LEU A 13 -8.19 23.87 6.48
N LEU A 14 -8.63 25.03 5.98
CA LEU A 14 -9.12 25.16 4.61
C LEU A 14 -8.03 24.85 3.58
N LEU A 15 -6.83 25.40 3.79
CA LEU A 15 -5.69 25.13 2.91
C LEU A 15 -5.35 23.64 2.86
N ALA A 16 -5.35 22.96 4.00
CA ALA A 16 -5.13 21.51 4.07
C ALA A 16 -6.20 20.72 3.31
N LEU A 17 -7.47 21.11 3.41
CA LEU A 17 -8.57 20.48 2.67
C LEU A 17 -8.40 20.60 1.15
N GLN A 18 -7.92 21.75 0.66
CA GLN A 18 -7.63 21.95 -0.76
C GLN A 18 -6.58 20.96 -1.30
N PHE A 19 -5.51 20.69 -0.54
CA PHE A 19 -4.46 19.75 -0.93
C PHE A 19 -4.94 18.29 -0.97
N LEU A 20 -5.89 17.90 -0.12
CA LEU A 20 -6.46 16.55 -0.16
C LEU A 20 -7.31 16.33 -1.42
N ALA A 21 -7.89 17.38 -2.00
CA ALA A 21 -8.74 17.29 -3.18
C ALA A 21 -7.97 17.13 -4.50
N THR A 22 -6.66 17.41 -4.54
CA THR A 22 -5.86 17.40 -5.79
C THR A 22 -5.31 16.01 -6.18
N GLY A 23 -5.68 14.94 -5.48
CA GLY A 23 -5.14 13.59 -5.72
C GLY A 23 -5.71 12.84 -6.93
N CYS A 24 -6.80 13.31 -7.53
CA CYS A 24 -7.46 12.60 -8.64
C CYS A 24 -7.21 13.31 -9.98
N ALA A 25 -6.23 12.81 -10.73
CA ALA A 25 -5.95 13.27 -12.09
C ALA A 25 -6.56 12.31 -13.12
N THR A 26 -7.43 12.82 -13.99
CA THR A 26 -7.94 12.07 -15.14
C THR A 26 -6.89 12.05 -16.24
N VAL A 27 -6.16 10.95 -16.35
CA VAL A 27 -5.14 10.71 -17.38
C VAL A 27 -5.74 10.00 -18.59
N LYS A 28 -5.15 10.20 -19.77
CA LYS A 28 -5.58 9.52 -20.99
C LYS A 28 -5.18 8.03 -20.94
N PRO A 29 -5.94 7.13 -21.60
CA PRO A 29 -5.69 5.68 -21.49
C PRO A 29 -4.26 5.25 -21.82
N TYR A 30 -3.61 5.88 -22.80
CA TYR A 30 -2.25 5.54 -23.21
C TYR A 30 -1.17 5.97 -22.20
N GLU A 31 -1.44 6.94 -21.33
CA GLU A 31 -0.50 7.36 -20.27
C GLU A 31 -0.36 6.29 -19.17
N ARG A 32 -1.22 5.26 -19.19
CA ARG A 32 -1.23 4.14 -18.25
C ARG A 32 -0.64 2.85 -18.83
N GLU A 33 -0.14 2.86 -20.06
CA GLU A 33 0.30 1.64 -20.75
C GLU A 33 1.44 0.89 -20.02
N LEU A 34 2.27 1.63 -19.28
CA LEU A 34 3.41 1.08 -18.55
C LEU A 34 3.11 0.69 -17.11
N LEU A 35 1.89 0.92 -16.59
CA LEU A 35 1.54 0.64 -15.19
C LEU A 35 1.30 -0.84 -14.87
N ALA A 36 1.13 -1.69 -15.88
CA ALA A 36 0.85 -3.12 -15.72
C ALA A 36 1.76 -3.98 -16.60
N GLN A 37 3.03 -3.60 -16.69
CA GLN A 37 4.00 -4.45 -17.38
C GLN A 37 4.07 -5.80 -16.69
N ARG A 38 4.15 -6.87 -17.50
CA ARG A 38 4.27 -8.24 -16.99
C ARG A 38 5.36 -8.30 -15.93
N ILE A 39 6.53 -7.67 -16.09
CA ILE A 39 7.63 -7.69 -15.09
C ILE A 39 7.22 -7.29 -13.65
N MET A 40 6.20 -6.46 -13.48
CA MET A 40 5.72 -6.00 -12.17
C MET A 40 4.69 -6.92 -11.52
N ASP A 41 4.37 -8.05 -12.16
CA ASP A 41 3.52 -9.09 -11.58
C ASP A 41 4.32 -9.85 -10.50
N PHE A 42 4.01 -9.57 -9.23
CA PHE A 42 4.59 -10.23 -8.06
C PHE A 42 4.22 -11.72 -7.98
N ASP A 43 3.15 -12.11 -8.66
CA ASP A 43 2.53 -13.41 -8.51
C ASP A 43 2.94 -14.43 -9.58
N LYS A 44 3.83 -14.03 -10.50
CA LYS A 44 4.27 -14.89 -11.62
C LYS A 44 4.77 -16.26 -11.22
N ALA A 45 5.44 -16.34 -10.08
CA ALA A 45 6.06 -17.54 -9.58
C ALA A 45 5.30 -18.15 -8.41
N LYS A 46 4.02 -17.78 -8.21
CA LYS A 46 3.18 -18.25 -7.09
C LYS A 46 3.24 -19.75 -6.84
N ALA A 47 3.26 -20.55 -7.91
CA ALA A 47 3.30 -22.00 -7.79
C ALA A 47 4.64 -22.52 -7.23
N GLU A 48 5.75 -21.91 -7.63
CA GLU A 48 7.08 -22.27 -7.13
C GLU A 48 7.30 -21.69 -5.72
N GLU A 49 6.84 -20.46 -5.48
CA GLU A 49 6.86 -19.85 -4.15
C GLU A 49 6.04 -20.67 -3.14
N ALA A 50 4.85 -21.15 -3.52
CA ALA A 50 4.03 -22.00 -2.66
C ALA A 50 4.72 -23.32 -2.30
N LYS A 51 5.46 -23.93 -3.24
CA LYS A 51 6.23 -25.17 -2.98
C LYS A 51 7.37 -24.90 -2.00
N GLU A 52 8.14 -23.84 -2.23
CA GLU A 52 9.25 -23.46 -1.36
C GLU A 52 8.74 -23.12 0.04
N ARG A 53 7.61 -22.42 0.13
CA ARG A 53 6.96 -22.09 1.39
C ARG A 53 6.46 -23.30 2.15
N HIS A 54 5.88 -24.28 1.45
CA HIS A 54 5.48 -25.54 2.07
C HIS A 54 6.67 -26.32 2.63
N TRP A 55 7.78 -26.35 1.90
CA TRP A 55 9.04 -26.94 2.35
C TRP A 55 9.55 -26.26 3.61
N LEU A 56 9.67 -24.92 3.59
CA LEU A 56 10.15 -24.13 4.73
C LEU A 56 9.24 -24.26 5.95
N GLU A 57 7.92 -24.26 5.77
CA GLU A 57 6.96 -24.44 6.88
C GLU A 57 7.04 -25.84 7.51
N THR A 58 7.37 -26.86 6.73
CA THR A 58 7.59 -28.22 7.26
C THR A 58 8.85 -28.28 8.13
N LEU A 59 9.88 -27.49 7.80
CA LEU A 59 11.14 -27.47 8.53
C LEU A 59 11.13 -26.51 9.74
N GLU A 60 10.44 -25.38 9.59
CA GLU A 60 10.55 -24.24 10.49
C GLU A 60 9.19 -23.79 11.06
N GLY A 61 8.16 -24.65 11.03
CA GLY A 61 6.79 -24.28 11.44
C GLY A 61 6.63 -23.70 12.85
N SER A 62 7.62 -23.82 13.73
CA SER A 62 7.64 -23.17 15.06
C SER A 62 8.25 -21.77 15.08
N SER A 63 8.89 -21.29 13.99
CA SER A 63 9.60 -20.00 13.93
C SER A 63 8.71 -18.82 13.50
N GLY A 64 7.45 -19.08 13.14
CA GLY A 64 6.51 -18.07 12.63
C GLY A 64 6.48 -18.02 11.10
N GLY A 65 5.28 -17.98 10.51
CA GLY A 65 5.10 -18.10 9.07
C GLY A 65 5.60 -16.90 8.27
N MET A 66 5.97 -17.12 7.01
CA MET A 66 6.46 -16.06 6.11
C MET A 66 5.30 -15.36 5.36
N GLY A 67 4.12 -15.15 5.92
CA GLY A 67 3.04 -14.53 5.12
C GLY A 67 1.77 -14.17 5.84
N GLY A 68 1.71 -12.94 6.36
CA GLY A 68 0.48 -12.18 6.35
C GLY A 68 0.32 -11.56 4.96
N SER A 69 -0.87 -11.64 4.38
CA SER A 69 -1.22 -11.11 3.04
C SER A 69 -1.21 -9.58 2.95
N GLY A 70 -0.26 -8.91 3.59
CA GLY A 70 -0.24 -7.49 3.88
C GLY A 70 0.43 -7.29 5.23
N GLY A 71 1.48 -6.47 5.26
CA GLY A 71 2.49 -6.42 6.33
C GLY A 71 1.95 -6.51 7.76
N GLY A 72 2.50 -7.45 8.54
CA GLY A 72 2.30 -7.54 9.99
C GLY A 72 2.31 -8.98 10.49
N CYS A 73 3.15 -9.22 11.51
CA CYS A 73 3.33 -10.42 12.36
C CYS A 73 2.45 -11.64 12.02
N ALA A 74 3.10 -12.73 11.62
CA ALA A 74 2.48 -14.00 11.22
C ALA A 74 1.92 -14.83 12.39
N CYS A 75 0.98 -14.27 13.12
CA CYS A 75 0.17 -14.98 14.10
C CYS A 75 -1.26 -15.00 13.58
N ASN A 76 -1.71 -16.16 13.12
CA ASN A 76 -3.14 -16.45 12.91
C ASN A 76 -3.86 -16.54 14.26
#